data_AF-A0A368F9H1-F1
#
_entry.id   AF-A0A368F9H1-F1
#
_cell.length_a   1.000
_cell.length_b   1.000
_cell.length_c   1.000
_cell.angle_alpha   90.00
_cell.angle_beta   90.00
_cell.angle_gamma   90.00
#
_symmetry.space_group_name_H-M   'P 1'
#
loop_
_entity.id
_entity.type
_entity.pdbx_description
1 polymer ?
#
loop_
_entity_poly.entity_id
_entity_poly.type
_entity_poly.pdbx_seq_one_letter_code
_entity_poly.pdbx_strand_id
1 'polypeptide(L)'
;MTEEEAKAEAADAVIKDIDDKGNPIERPGILTDRLPDPYPNKKAAAAANNGAAPPDLSLMALARHGGDDYVFALLTGYFDPPAGIKVDDGKAYNPYFPGGVISMPQQLFDEGIEYKVMIVFLTPAAVVFLECLLFLLVPLAFKGQINE
;
A
#
# COMPACT_ATOMS: atom_id res chain seq x y z
N MET A 1 7.76 -8.88 13.36
CA MET A 1 6.71 -8.87 14.38
C MET A 1 6.88 -10.11 15.23
N THR A 2 7.11 -9.96 16.52
CA THR A 2 7.08 -11.06 17.49
C THR A 2 5.63 -11.38 17.87
N GLU A 3 5.38 -12.52 18.53
CA GLU A 3 4.03 -12.90 18.98
C GLU A 3 3.43 -11.87 19.95
N GLU A 4 4.26 -11.31 20.84
CA GLU A 4 3.82 -10.28 21.79
C GLU A 4 3.47 -8.96 21.09
N GLU A 5 4.25 -8.55 20.09
CA GLU A 5 3.94 -7.38 19.25
C GLU A 5 2.65 -7.58 18.47
N ALA A 6 2.47 -8.76 17.86
CA ALA A 6 1.27 -9.10 17.11
C ALA A 6 0.01 -9.10 17.99
N LYS A 7 0.13 -9.56 19.24
CA LYS A 7 -0.97 -9.56 20.20
C LYS A 7 -1.32 -8.15 20.67
N ALA A 8 -0.31 -7.27 20.81
CA ALA A 8 -0.54 -5.88 21.15
C ALA A 8 -1.28 -5.14 20.02
N GLU A 9 -0.86 -5.31 18.77
CA GLU A 9 -1.51 -4.68 17.62
C GLU A 9 -2.92 -5.23 17.36
N ALA A 10 -3.13 -6.54 17.57
CA ALA A 10 -4.47 -7.12 17.49
C ALA A 10 -5.44 -6.54 18.56
N ALA A 11 -4.93 -6.22 19.75
CA ALA A 11 -5.75 -5.68 20.83
C ALA A 11 -6.24 -4.24 20.58
N ASP A 12 -5.57 -3.49 19.69
CA ASP A 12 -5.98 -2.14 19.31
C ASP A 12 -7.27 -2.13 18.47
N ALA A 13 -7.57 -3.24 17.78
CA ALA A 13 -8.80 -3.39 17.02
C ALA A 13 -9.99 -3.72 17.94
N VAL A 14 -11.09 -3.00 17.76
CA VAL A 14 -12.36 -3.30 18.43
C VAL A 14 -13.15 -4.30 17.59
N ILE A 15 -13.33 -5.51 18.10
CA ILE A 15 -14.05 -6.60 17.44
C ILE A 15 -15.44 -6.74 18.05
N LYS A 16 -16.46 -6.79 17.19
CA LYS A 16 -17.84 -7.07 17.57
C LYS A 16 -18.03 -8.58 17.64
N ASP A 17 -18.32 -9.08 18.83
CA ASP A 17 -18.52 -10.50 19.13
C ASP A 17 -19.84 -10.73 19.89
N ILE A 18 -20.16 -11.98 20.22
CA ILE A 18 -21.36 -12.36 20.96
C ILE A 18 -20.93 -13.07 22.25
N ASP A 19 -21.53 -12.71 23.39
CA ASP A 19 -21.26 -13.37 24.67
C ASP A 19 -21.94 -14.76 24.78
N ASP A 20 -21.61 -15.52 25.81
CA ASP A 20 -22.21 -16.85 26.09
C ASP A 20 -23.74 -16.81 26.30
N LYS A 21 -24.33 -15.62 26.46
CA LYS A 21 -25.76 -15.39 26.65
C LYS A 21 -26.46 -14.89 25.38
N GLY A 22 -25.72 -14.73 24.28
CA GLY A 22 -26.24 -14.27 23.00
C GLY A 22 -26.34 -12.75 22.83
N ASN A 23 -25.76 -11.95 23.75
CA ASN A 23 -25.74 -10.50 23.64
C ASN A 23 -24.53 -10.02 22.84
N PRO A 24 -24.68 -8.97 22.00
CA PRO A 24 -23.55 -8.38 21.30
C PRO A 24 -22.61 -7.68 22.30
N ILE A 25 -21.33 -7.97 22.19
CA ILE A 25 -20.25 -7.36 22.97
C ILE A 25 -19.17 -6.80 22.04
N GLU A 26 -18.44 -5.80 22.52
CA GLU A 26 -17.23 -5.30 21.88
C GLU A 26 -16.04 -5.73 22.73
N ARG A 27 -15.08 -6.43 22.13
CA ARG A 27 -13.88 -6.93 22.80
C ARG A 27 -12.61 -6.53 22.04
N PRO A 28 -11.46 -6.40 22.71
CA PRO A 28 -10.18 -6.28 22.02
C PRO A 28 -9.93 -7.51 21.17
N GLY A 29 -9.28 -7.30 20.02
CA GLY A 29 -8.93 -8.37 19.09
C GLY A 29 -7.90 -9.34 19.66
N ILE A 30 -7.98 -10.58 19.21
CA ILE A 30 -6.99 -11.64 19.46
C ILE A 30 -6.30 -12.04 18.16
N LEU A 31 -5.16 -12.72 18.26
CA LEU A 31 -4.34 -13.12 17.10
C LEU A 31 -5.08 -13.95 16.04
N THR A 32 -6.14 -14.65 16.42
CA THR A 32 -6.93 -15.49 15.50
C THR A 32 -8.09 -14.76 14.84
N ASP A 33 -8.37 -13.51 15.24
CA ASP A 33 -9.43 -12.72 14.63
C ASP A 33 -9.03 -12.26 13.23
N ARG A 34 -10.04 -12.06 12.39
CA ARG A 34 -9.86 -11.42 11.08
C ARG A 34 -9.74 -9.92 11.27
N LEU A 35 -9.09 -9.27 10.30
CA LEU A 35 -9.08 -7.81 10.21
C LEU A 35 -10.52 -7.29 10.16
N PRO A 36 -10.86 -6.26 10.95
CA PRO A 36 -12.20 -5.70 10.94
C PRO A 36 -12.49 -4.98 9.62
N ASP A 37 -13.68 -5.20 9.07
CA ASP A 37 -14.12 -4.50 7.88
C ASP A 37 -14.35 -3.00 8.19
N PRO A 38 -13.88 -2.07 7.33
CA PRO A 38 -14.05 -0.63 7.54
C PRO A 38 -15.51 -0.17 7.38
N TYR A 39 -16.32 -0.94 6.65
CA TYR A 39 -17.72 -0.63 6.40
C TYR A 39 -18.61 -1.83 6.73
N PRO A 40 -19.81 -1.61 7.29
CA PRO A 40 -20.71 -2.70 7.68
C PRO A 40 -21.31 -3.45 6.48
N ASN A 41 -21.39 -2.80 5.31
CA ASN A 41 -21.89 -3.41 4.09
C ASN A 41 -21.43 -2.65 2.84
N LYS A 42 -21.57 -3.30 1.67
CA LYS A 42 -21.19 -2.74 0.36
C LYS A 42 -21.93 -1.45 -0.01
N LYS A 43 -23.18 -1.28 0.44
CA LYS A 43 -23.97 -0.06 0.14
C LYS A 43 -23.47 1.14 0.94
N ALA A 44 -23.12 0.93 2.21
CA ALA A 44 -22.49 1.94 3.06
C ALA A 44 -21.13 2.34 2.50
N ALA A 45 -20.34 1.35 2.05
CA ALA A 45 -19.05 1.59 1.41
C ALA A 45 -19.19 2.43 0.12
N ALA A 46 -20.17 2.11 -0.74
CA ALA A 46 -20.45 2.87 -1.95
C ALA A 46 -20.94 4.29 -1.63
N ALA A 47 -21.80 4.47 -0.63
CA ALA A 47 -22.29 5.79 -0.23
C ALA A 47 -21.16 6.70 0.28
N ALA A 48 -20.17 6.14 0.98
CA ALA A 48 -19.01 6.88 1.47
C ALA A 48 -17.98 7.23 0.39
N ASN A 49 -17.94 6.50 -0.73
CA ASN A 49 -16.91 6.60 -1.76
C ASN A 49 -17.49 6.96 -3.14
N ASN A 50 -18.34 7.98 -3.20
CA ASN A 50 -18.88 8.53 -4.46
C ASN A 50 -19.60 7.49 -5.35
N GLY A 51 -20.31 6.55 -4.74
CA GLY A 51 -21.08 5.51 -5.41
C GLY A 51 -20.29 4.25 -5.77
N ALA A 52 -18.98 4.21 -5.52
CA ALA A 52 -18.13 3.05 -5.80
C ALA A 52 -17.76 2.32 -4.51
N ALA A 53 -18.11 1.03 -4.38
CA ALA A 53 -17.65 0.24 -3.24
C ALA A 53 -16.19 -0.20 -3.45
N PRO A 54 -15.27 0.09 -2.52
CA PRO A 54 -13.92 -0.44 -2.57
C PRO A 54 -13.95 -1.98 -2.62
N PRO A 55 -13.18 -2.61 -3.52
CA PRO A 55 -13.08 -4.06 -3.57
C PRO A 55 -12.27 -4.59 -2.38
N ASP A 56 -12.51 -5.85 -2.01
CA ASP A 56 -11.68 -6.56 -1.02
C ASP A 56 -10.27 -6.80 -1.59
N LEU A 57 -9.26 -6.42 -0.82
CA LEU A 57 -7.85 -6.49 -1.23
C LEU A 57 -7.21 -7.85 -0.96
N SER A 58 -7.88 -8.75 -0.24
CA SER A 58 -7.35 -10.07 0.15
C SER A 58 -6.80 -10.90 -1.02
N LEU A 59 -7.37 -10.73 -2.22
CA LEU A 59 -6.99 -11.47 -3.44
C LEU A 59 -6.73 -10.56 -4.65
N MET A 60 -6.45 -9.26 -4.43
CA MET A 60 -6.38 -8.30 -5.54
C MET A 60 -5.30 -8.62 -6.56
N ALA A 61 -4.13 -9.08 -6.10
CA ALA A 61 -3.02 -9.52 -6.94
C ALA A 61 -3.37 -10.71 -7.84
N LEU A 62 -4.34 -11.54 -7.47
CA LEU A 62 -4.78 -12.69 -8.27
C LEU A 62 -6.02 -12.37 -9.11
N ALA A 63 -6.84 -11.41 -8.65
CA ALA A 63 -8.10 -11.04 -9.30
C ALA A 63 -7.92 -10.16 -10.55
N ARG A 64 -6.74 -9.57 -10.76
CA ARG A 64 -6.44 -8.66 -11.88
C ARG A 64 -5.30 -9.19 -12.74
N HIS A 65 -5.41 -8.97 -14.05
CA HIS A 65 -4.34 -9.27 -14.98
C HIS A 65 -3.13 -8.38 -14.69
N GLY A 66 -1.93 -8.97 -14.65
CA GLY A 66 -0.71 -8.28 -14.25
C GLY A 66 -0.45 -8.26 -12.74
N GLY A 67 -1.38 -8.73 -11.91
CA GLY A 67 -1.21 -8.94 -10.48
C GLY A 67 -0.51 -7.81 -9.73
N ASP A 68 0.65 -8.10 -9.15
CA ASP A 68 1.41 -7.13 -8.34
C ASP A 68 1.88 -5.93 -9.17
N ASP A 69 2.32 -6.15 -10.42
CA ASP A 69 2.75 -5.07 -11.33
C ASP A 69 1.59 -4.11 -11.63
N TYR A 70 0.37 -4.64 -11.78
CA TYR A 70 -0.83 -3.84 -11.96
C TYR A 70 -1.12 -2.97 -10.73
N VAL A 71 -1.02 -3.55 -9.52
CA VAL A 71 -1.26 -2.81 -8.27
C VAL A 71 -0.22 -1.70 -8.09
N PHE A 72 1.06 -1.99 -8.36
CA PHE A 72 2.13 -1.00 -8.28
C PHE A 72 1.94 0.14 -9.29
N ALA A 73 1.66 -0.18 -10.55
CA ALA A 73 1.40 0.82 -11.59
C ALA A 73 0.15 1.65 -11.29
N LEU A 74 -0.89 1.05 -10.72
CA LEU A 74 -2.11 1.76 -10.33
C LEU A 74 -1.84 2.76 -9.19
N LEU A 75 -1.07 2.39 -8.18
CA LEU A 75 -0.81 3.26 -7.03
C LEU A 75 0.15 4.41 -7.34
N THR A 76 1.11 4.20 -8.24
CA THR A 76 2.13 5.20 -8.61
C THR A 76 1.77 6.01 -9.85
N GLY A 77 0.84 5.50 -10.69
CA GLY A 77 0.50 6.08 -11.99
C GLY A 77 -0.64 7.09 -11.99
N TYR A 78 -0.74 7.95 -10.97
CA TYR A 78 -1.70 9.05 -10.97
C TYR A 78 -1.16 10.22 -11.81
N PHE A 79 -1.92 10.63 -12.82
CA PHE A 79 -1.52 11.71 -13.74
C PHE A 79 -2.68 12.67 -13.99
N ASP A 80 -2.36 13.86 -14.48
CA ASP A 80 -3.37 14.79 -14.97
C ASP A 80 -4.06 14.23 -16.24
N PRO A 81 -5.38 14.45 -16.40
CA PRO A 81 -6.10 13.96 -17.56
C PRO A 81 -5.58 14.65 -18.84
N PRO A 82 -5.29 13.90 -19.91
CA PRO A 82 -4.93 14.49 -21.20
C PRO A 82 -6.14 15.23 -21.80
N ALA A 83 -5.86 16.16 -22.71
CA ALA A 83 -6.87 16.99 -23.34
C ALA A 83 -7.98 16.13 -24.00
N GLY A 84 -9.22 16.31 -23.54
CA GLY A 84 -10.41 15.62 -24.07
C GLY A 84 -11.04 14.57 -23.14
N ILE A 85 -10.38 14.19 -22.04
CA ILE A 85 -10.96 13.29 -21.03
C ILE A 85 -11.68 14.12 -19.97
N LYS A 86 -12.99 13.89 -19.84
CA LYS A 86 -13.79 14.49 -18.75
C LYS A 86 -13.67 13.61 -17.52
N VAL A 87 -13.13 14.17 -16.45
CA VAL A 87 -13.11 13.56 -15.12
C VAL A 87 -14.20 14.24 -14.29
N ASP A 88 -15.15 13.45 -13.79
CA ASP A 88 -16.20 13.99 -12.91
C ASP A 88 -15.64 14.36 -11.53
N ASP A 89 -16.29 15.30 -10.85
CA ASP A 89 -15.92 15.70 -9.50
C ASP A 89 -15.86 14.49 -8.55
N GLY A 90 -14.74 14.35 -7.84
CA GLY A 90 -14.49 13.22 -6.93
C GLY A 90 -13.91 11.97 -7.59
N LYS A 91 -13.54 12.03 -8.87
CA LYS A 91 -12.78 10.99 -9.57
C LYS A 91 -11.38 11.50 -9.94
N ALA A 92 -10.46 10.57 -10.17
CA ALA A 92 -9.09 10.84 -10.60
C ALA A 92 -8.80 10.15 -11.92
N TYR A 93 -7.80 10.64 -12.65
CA TYR A 93 -7.34 10.00 -13.88
C TYR A 93 -6.16 9.07 -13.59
N ASN A 94 -6.25 7.85 -14.12
CA ASN A 94 -5.18 6.87 -14.08
C ASN A 94 -5.20 6.02 -15.36
N PRO A 95 -4.15 6.07 -16.20
CA PRO A 95 -4.10 5.36 -17.47
C PRO A 95 -4.06 3.83 -17.35
N TYR A 96 -3.61 3.30 -16.21
CA TYR A 96 -3.57 1.86 -15.96
C TYR A 96 -4.92 1.29 -15.57
N PHE A 97 -5.84 2.14 -15.09
CA PHE A 97 -7.20 1.72 -14.76
C PHE A 97 -8.03 1.54 -16.06
N PRO A 98 -8.78 0.45 -16.22
CA PRO A 98 -9.63 0.26 -17.39
C PRO A 98 -10.69 1.36 -17.47
N GLY A 99 -10.62 2.18 -18.50
CA GLY A 99 -11.50 3.35 -18.69
C GLY A 99 -10.90 4.69 -18.24
N GLY A 100 -9.66 4.70 -17.72
CA GLY A 100 -8.89 5.91 -17.43
C GLY A 100 -9.35 6.72 -16.23
N VAL A 101 -10.59 6.56 -15.77
CA VAL A 101 -11.18 7.34 -14.67
C VAL A 101 -11.49 6.41 -13.49
N ILE A 102 -10.91 6.71 -12.33
CA ILE A 102 -11.04 5.92 -11.10
C ILE A 102 -11.70 6.76 -9.99
N SER A 103 -12.55 6.14 -9.18
CA SER A 103 -13.20 6.78 -8.02
C SER A 103 -12.31 6.84 -6.76
N MET A 104 -11.04 6.47 -6.89
CA MET A 104 -10.06 6.44 -5.81
C MET A 104 -9.08 7.61 -6.02
N PRO A 105 -8.99 8.57 -5.09
CA PRO A 105 -7.97 9.61 -5.15
C PRO A 105 -6.58 9.03 -4.87
N GLN A 106 -5.52 9.74 -5.25
CA GLN A 106 -4.15 9.34 -4.92
C GLN A 106 -4.00 9.22 -3.40
N GLN A 107 -3.57 8.03 -2.94
CA GLN A 107 -3.40 7.72 -1.52
C GLN A 107 -1.93 7.85 -1.09
N LEU A 108 -1.00 7.59 -2.01
CA LEU A 108 0.44 7.63 -1.74
C LEU A 108 0.99 9.00 -2.13
N PHE A 109 1.47 9.72 -1.12
CA PHE A 109 2.24 10.94 -1.26
C PHE A 109 3.63 10.72 -0.70
N ASP A 110 4.60 11.45 -1.22
CA ASP A 110 5.95 11.44 -0.67
C ASP A 110 5.90 11.84 0.81
N GLU A 111 6.61 11.09 1.65
CA GLU A 111 6.70 11.31 3.10
C GLU A 111 5.39 11.17 3.90
N GLY A 112 4.35 10.53 3.33
CA GLY A 112 3.05 10.39 4.00
C GLY A 112 3.01 9.47 5.23
N ILE A 113 4.02 8.61 5.42
CA ILE A 113 4.10 7.66 6.54
C ILE A 113 5.55 7.56 7.00
N GLU A 114 5.76 7.63 8.32
CA GLU A 114 7.05 7.35 8.95
C GLU A 114 7.15 5.86 9.28
N TYR A 115 8.15 5.17 8.72
CA TYR A 115 8.40 3.76 9.01
C TYR A 115 9.25 3.62 10.27
N LYS A 116 8.84 2.76 11.19
CA LYS A 116 9.58 2.44 12.43
C LYS A 116 10.98 1.87 12.16
N VAL A 117 11.21 1.30 10.98
CA VAL A 117 12.51 0.78 10.55
C VAL A 117 13.11 1.77 9.54
N MET A 118 14.23 2.39 9.92
CA MET A 118 15.10 3.26 9.12
C MET A 118 15.77 2.49 7.95
N ILE A 119 15.00 1.84 7.09
CA ILE A 119 15.46 1.42 5.76
C ILE A 119 14.94 2.48 4.80
N VAL A 120 15.80 3.49 4.68
CA VAL A 120 15.93 4.48 3.62
C VAL A 120 15.10 4.09 2.39
N PHE A 121 14.01 4.81 2.12
CA PHE A 121 13.57 5.01 0.75
C PHE A 121 14.72 5.74 0.04
N LEU A 122 15.68 4.97 -0.48
CA LEU A 122 16.56 5.50 -1.50
C LEU A 122 15.60 5.78 -2.65
N THR A 123 15.28 7.06 -2.83
CA THR A 123 14.87 7.59 -4.12
C THR A 123 15.75 6.93 -5.20
N PRO A 124 15.26 6.71 -6.43
CA PRO A 124 16.06 6.09 -7.48
C PRO A 124 17.42 6.81 -7.71
N ALA A 125 17.53 8.08 -7.29
CA ALA A 125 18.78 8.85 -7.28
C ALA A 125 19.87 8.29 -6.34
N ALA A 126 19.50 7.71 -5.19
CA ALA A 126 20.47 7.28 -4.19
C ALA A 126 21.03 5.87 -4.48
N VAL A 127 20.30 5.00 -5.20
CA VAL A 127 20.81 3.70 -5.68
C VAL A 127 21.92 3.90 -6.71
N VAL A 128 21.79 4.91 -7.60
CA VAL A 128 22.84 5.29 -8.55
C VAL A 128 24.11 5.77 -7.84
N PHE A 129 23.97 6.45 -6.70
CA PHE A 129 25.12 6.96 -5.95
C PHE A 129 25.95 5.85 -5.31
N LEU A 130 25.28 4.79 -4.81
CA LEU A 130 25.98 3.65 -4.21
C LEU A 130 26.61 2.71 -5.27
N GLU A 131 25.96 2.51 -6.41
CA GLU A 131 26.59 1.77 -7.53
C GLU A 131 27.79 2.53 -8.14
N CYS A 132 27.72 3.85 -8.23
CA CYS A 132 28.83 4.66 -8.75
C CYS A 132 30.04 4.68 -7.79
N LEU A 133 29.81 4.66 -6.47
CA LEU A 133 30.87 4.59 -5.47
C LEU A 133 31.54 3.20 -5.45
N LEU A 134 30.78 2.12 -5.65
CA LEU A 134 31.33 0.77 -5.79
C LEU A 134 32.20 0.63 -7.06
N PHE A 135 31.80 1.25 -8.18
CA PHE A 135 32.58 1.25 -9.42
C PHE A 135 33.89 2.07 -9.34
N LEU A 136 33.94 3.11 -8.50
CA LEU A 136 35.15 3.92 -8.30
C LEU A 136 36.15 3.30 -7.31
N LEU A 137 35.69 2.46 -6.37
CA LEU A 137 36.55 1.85 -5.35
C LEU A 137 37.17 0.51 -5.78
N VAL A 138 36.53 -0.26 -6.68
CA VAL A 138 37.07 -1.53 -7.18
C VAL A 138 38.42 -1.41 -7.93
N PRO A 139 38.68 -0.39 -8.78
CA PRO A 139 39.96 -0.30 -9.48
C PRO A 139 41.14 0.21 -8.62
N LEU A 140 40.90 0.75 -7.41
CA LEU A 140 42.00 1.16 -6.51
C LEU A 140 42.65 -0.02 -5.77
N ALA A 141 41.91 -1.11 -5.53
CA ALA A 141 42.45 -2.27 -4.81
C ALA A 141 43.42 -3.12 -5.66
N PHE A 142 43.31 -3.09 -7.00
CA PHE A 142 44.13 -3.93 -7.89
C PHE A 142 45.49 -3.35 -8.29
N LYS A 143 45.74 -2.06 -8.03
CA LYS A 143 47.02 -1.40 -8.39
C LYS A 143 48.10 -1.51 -7.30
N GLY A 144 47.77 -2.07 -6.13
CA GLY A 144 48.68 -2.20 -4.99
C GLY A 144 49.39 -3.55 -4.83
N GLN A 145 49.14 -4.55 -5.68
CA GLN A 145 49.69 -5.91 -5.52
C GLN A 145 50.61 -6.39 -6.67
N ILE A 146 51.24 -5.49 -7.43
CA ILE A 146 52.15 -5.87 -8.53
C ILE A 146 53.58 -5.33 -8.38
N ASN A 147 53.99 -4.91 -7.18
CA ASN A 147 55.39 -4.57 -6.89
C ASN A 147 55.77 -5.04 -5.48
N GLU A 148 55.99 -6.35 -5.34
CA GLU A 148 57.10 -6.94 -4.58
C GLU A 148 57.26 -8.41 -4.96
#